data_AF-A0A1I2RSM2-F1
#
_entry.id   AF-A0A1I2RSM2-F1
#
_cell.length_a   1.000
_cell.length_b   1.000
_cell.length_c   1.000
_cell.angle_alpha   90.00
_cell.angle_beta   90.00
_cell.angle_gamma   90.00
#
_symmetry.space_group_name_H-M   'P 1'
#
loop_
_entity.id
_entity.type
_entity.pdbx_description
1 polymer ?
#
loop_
_entity_poly.entity_id
_entity_poly.type
_entity_poly.pdbx_seq_one_letter_code
_entity_poly.pdbx_strand_id
1 'polypeptide(L)'
;MWINKLTLHDYRAFKEECTIELGKNITVIAGMNGIGKSTILAVLTNVGELTGQKTINGSIFRGDFADIIMYDEKFDTAGDKASVYFSDLPANLEKYKAAKKINFRASRHKASKKEVKYKKISDSNYYSKISKEINYVRYRLIPKRSNSSTAKVIWPSLYLGLSRLAPIGEYDSANTKNIPKSISDEILAVHSEILSEELELDTTTMLNVDVGTKHAKATINSQNYGYASNSNGQDNTGQIIESVLSFQILKDKLGDDYIGGILAIDELDASLHPAAQNRLFDWLLKKSLSLNLQIVFTTHSLTLLEHISDSRFKNEDVIVNYLRCFTPGSIKVTKNPIKQFYRYDLQETYSKILSESQHVSVYTEDEVSRMFLKKIISMMKMEKDFSNMKFFDFNISCNSLIALADEDYRTFETHLFILDPDLSLENDDSSLKEYISKRSIVNFKVNQLISNVFVLPGNTSIEKMIWEYVNNLDSNHKLFDDIYLSNSGINPKTIKNMNNGQDTDKNFYKHWFTDNSIYIDYFMKYWINDHEAEVKKFCSILKKSYDRIINSLGDNS
;
A
#
# COMPACT_ATOMS: atom_id res chain seq x y z
N MET A 1 -17.31 -5.88 -20.21
CA MET A 1 -16.54 -4.75 -20.78
C MET A 1 -16.02 -3.86 -19.66
N TRP A 2 -14.77 -3.40 -19.77
CA TRP A 2 -14.14 -2.48 -18.82
C TRP A 2 -13.03 -1.66 -19.49
N ILE A 3 -12.62 -0.54 -18.89
CA ILE A 3 -11.53 0.32 -19.38
C ILE A 3 -10.21 -0.19 -18.83
N ASN A 4 -9.26 -0.60 -19.68
CA ASN A 4 -7.95 -1.10 -19.24
C ASN A 4 -6.86 -0.04 -19.20
N LYS A 5 -7.03 1.05 -19.96
CA LYS A 5 -5.99 2.05 -20.14
C LYS A 5 -6.58 3.39 -20.51
N LEU A 6 -5.99 4.44 -19.95
CA LEU A 6 -6.24 5.84 -20.28
C LEU A 6 -4.91 6.49 -20.67
N THR A 7 -4.91 7.22 -21.77
CA THR A 7 -3.80 8.08 -22.17
C THR A 7 -4.29 9.53 -22.19
N LEU A 8 -3.55 10.44 -21.57
CA LEU A 8 -3.81 11.88 -21.50
C LEU A 8 -2.63 12.65 -22.09
N HIS A 9 -2.89 13.74 -22.80
CA HIS A 9 -1.86 14.65 -23.32
C HIS A 9 -2.45 16.03 -23.57
N ASP A 10 -1.61 17.07 -23.51
CA ASP A 10 -2.01 18.48 -23.63
C ASP A 10 -3.32 18.82 -22.88
N TYR A 11 -3.49 18.27 -21.68
CA TYR A 11 -4.73 18.45 -20.92
C TYR A 11 -4.48 18.76 -19.45
N ARG A 12 -4.70 20.03 -19.07
CA ARG A 12 -4.43 20.57 -17.73
C ARG A 12 -3.03 20.20 -17.24
N ALA A 13 -2.93 19.45 -16.14
CA ALA A 13 -1.66 19.01 -15.55
C ALA A 13 -0.89 18.01 -16.42
N PHE A 14 -1.53 17.37 -17.40
CA PHE A 14 -0.94 16.40 -18.32
C PHE A 14 -0.51 17.11 -19.61
N LYS A 15 0.59 17.87 -19.58
CA LYS A 15 1.12 18.54 -20.78
C LYS A 15 1.83 17.55 -21.69
N GLU A 16 2.61 16.65 -21.10
CA GLU A 16 3.21 15.51 -21.78
C GLU A 16 2.25 14.31 -21.81
N GLU A 17 2.53 13.35 -22.69
CA GLU A 17 1.76 12.11 -22.76
C GLU A 17 1.94 11.29 -21.48
N CYS A 18 0.83 10.99 -20.81
CA CYS A 18 0.77 10.20 -19.59
C CYS A 18 -0.18 9.03 -19.82
N THR A 19 0.29 7.82 -19.59
CA THR A 19 -0.51 6.59 -19.69
C THR A 19 -0.74 6.00 -18.31
N ILE A 20 -2.00 5.66 -18.05
CA ILE A 20 -2.49 5.11 -16.79
C ILE A 20 -3.16 3.78 -17.09
N GLU A 21 -2.70 2.73 -16.44
CA GLU A 21 -3.35 1.42 -16.49
C GLU A 21 -4.44 1.36 -15.42
N LEU A 22 -5.57 0.75 -15.75
CA LEU A 22 -6.71 0.61 -14.86
C LEU A 22 -6.90 -0.86 -14.51
N GLY A 23 -7.33 -1.12 -13.28
CA GLY A 23 -7.75 -2.44 -12.83
C GLY A 23 -9.14 -2.78 -13.36
N LYS A 24 -9.39 -4.08 -13.58
CA LYS A 24 -10.70 -4.56 -14.06
C LYS A 24 -11.83 -4.21 -13.09
N ASN A 25 -11.56 -4.32 -11.79
CA ASN A 25 -12.52 -4.11 -10.73
C ASN A 25 -12.32 -2.75 -10.04
N ILE A 26 -11.15 -2.52 -9.47
CA ILE A 26 -10.85 -1.28 -8.74
C ILE A 26 -9.59 -0.62 -9.28
N THR A 27 -9.67 0.69 -9.52
CA THR A 27 -8.50 1.55 -9.74
C THR A 27 -8.45 2.64 -8.70
N VAL A 28 -7.33 2.73 -7.99
CA VAL A 28 -7.06 3.79 -7.01
C VAL A 28 -6.13 4.81 -7.63
N ILE A 29 -6.51 6.09 -7.58
CA ILE A 29 -5.70 7.21 -8.04
C ILE A 29 -5.27 8.03 -6.82
N ALA A 30 -4.01 7.92 -6.43
CA ALA A 30 -3.44 8.62 -5.28
C ALA A 30 -2.29 9.54 -5.70
N GLY A 31 -1.79 10.36 -4.79
CA GLY A 31 -0.65 11.25 -5.01
C GLY A 31 -0.95 12.71 -4.68
N MET A 32 0.01 13.59 -4.98
CA MET A 32 0.01 15.01 -4.61
C MET A 32 -1.29 15.77 -4.99
N ASN A 33 -1.58 16.85 -4.28
CA ASN A 33 -2.71 17.73 -4.59
C ASN A 33 -2.47 18.50 -5.91
N GLY A 34 -3.54 18.75 -6.67
CA GLY A 34 -3.50 19.57 -7.88
C GLY A 34 -2.93 18.90 -9.15
N ILE A 35 -2.51 17.63 -9.09
CA ILE A 35 -1.87 16.92 -10.23
C ILE A 35 -2.85 16.34 -11.28
N GLY A 36 -4.15 16.66 -11.19
CA GLY A 36 -5.13 16.27 -12.19
C GLY A 36 -5.90 14.97 -11.92
N LYS A 37 -5.97 14.51 -10.66
CA LYS A 37 -6.77 13.32 -10.26
C LYS A 37 -8.24 13.42 -10.70
N SER A 38 -8.92 14.53 -10.41
CA SER A 38 -10.31 14.74 -10.86
C SER A 38 -10.42 14.84 -12.39
N THR A 39 -9.37 15.26 -13.11
CA THR A 39 -9.33 15.24 -14.58
C THR A 39 -9.42 13.81 -15.11
N ILE A 40 -8.72 12.86 -14.47
CA ILE A 40 -8.81 11.43 -14.81
C ILE A 40 -10.24 10.93 -14.64
N LEU A 41 -10.85 11.18 -13.47
CA LEU A 41 -12.24 10.79 -13.21
C LEU A 41 -13.22 11.41 -14.23
N ALA A 42 -12.99 12.66 -14.62
CA ALA A 42 -13.82 13.36 -15.60
C ALA A 42 -13.77 12.73 -16.99
N VAL A 43 -12.60 12.29 -17.44
CA VAL A 43 -12.48 11.60 -18.73
C VAL A 43 -13.17 10.23 -18.66
N LEU A 44 -12.89 9.44 -17.62
CA LEU A 44 -13.38 8.08 -17.48
C LEU A 44 -14.91 7.99 -17.38
N THR A 45 -15.53 8.91 -16.65
CA THR A 45 -17.00 8.93 -16.49
C THR A 45 -17.73 9.54 -17.68
N ASN A 46 -17.06 10.40 -18.45
CA ASN A 46 -17.63 11.00 -19.65
C ASN A 46 -17.73 10.01 -20.83
N VAL A 47 -17.14 8.82 -20.73
CA VAL A 47 -17.14 7.82 -21.82
C VAL A 47 -18.51 7.23 -22.07
N GLY A 48 -19.25 6.93 -21.00
CA GLY A 48 -20.52 6.22 -21.04
C GLY A 48 -21.72 7.08 -20.65
N GLU A 49 -22.87 6.70 -21.17
CA GLU A 49 -24.17 7.07 -20.62
C GLU A 49 -25.20 5.97 -20.86
N LEU A 50 -26.20 5.89 -19.98
CA LEU A 50 -27.39 5.06 -20.20
C LEU A 50 -28.64 5.90 -19.94
N THR A 51 -29.44 6.10 -20.99
CA THR A 51 -30.70 6.84 -20.93
C THR A 51 -31.88 5.90 -20.67
N GLY A 52 -32.96 6.42 -20.08
CA GLY A 52 -34.20 5.67 -19.81
C GLY A 52 -34.18 4.84 -18.52
N GLN A 53 -33.03 4.66 -17.88
CA GLN A 53 -32.90 4.09 -16.54
C GLN A 53 -32.47 5.16 -15.55
N LYS A 54 -32.90 5.01 -14.29
CA LYS A 54 -32.57 5.93 -13.20
C LYS A 54 -31.98 5.18 -12.02
N THR A 55 -31.12 5.87 -11.27
CA THR A 55 -30.61 5.44 -9.97
C THR A 55 -31.69 5.51 -8.89
N ILE A 56 -31.42 4.96 -7.70
CA ILE A 56 -32.31 4.99 -6.54
C ILE A 56 -32.72 6.43 -6.18
N ASN A 57 -31.77 7.37 -6.23
CA ASN A 57 -32.02 8.80 -5.99
C ASN A 57 -32.60 9.55 -7.21
N GLY A 58 -32.89 8.86 -8.31
CA GLY A 58 -33.57 9.41 -9.49
C GLY A 58 -32.66 10.10 -10.52
N SER A 59 -31.34 10.10 -10.32
CA SER A 59 -30.36 10.56 -11.31
C SER A 59 -30.26 9.62 -12.52
N ILE A 60 -29.71 10.12 -13.62
CA ILE A 60 -29.44 9.33 -14.82
C ILE A 60 -28.04 8.72 -14.71
N PHE A 61 -27.83 7.52 -15.23
CA PHE A 61 -26.51 6.90 -15.37
C PHE A 61 -25.66 7.60 -16.44
N ARG A 62 -25.20 8.80 -16.14
CA ARG A 62 -24.35 9.62 -17.01
C ARG A 62 -23.31 10.36 -16.18
N GLY A 63 -22.03 10.22 -16.54
CA GLY A 63 -20.99 11.16 -16.11
C GLY A 63 -20.99 12.38 -17.02
N ASP A 64 -21.45 13.54 -16.56
CA ASP A 64 -21.27 14.79 -17.30
C ASP A 64 -19.92 15.39 -16.93
N PHE A 65 -19.07 15.58 -17.94
CA PHE A 65 -17.78 16.22 -17.80
C PHE A 65 -17.85 17.58 -17.09
N ALA A 66 -18.93 18.32 -17.31
CA ALA A 66 -19.14 19.63 -16.69
C ALA A 66 -19.44 19.58 -15.18
N ASP A 67 -19.71 18.39 -14.62
CA ASP A 67 -19.89 18.21 -13.17
C ASP A 67 -18.56 18.26 -12.41
N ILE A 68 -17.45 18.02 -13.12
CA ILE A 68 -16.12 17.88 -12.54
C ILE A 68 -15.21 19.01 -13.01
N ILE A 69 -15.33 19.41 -14.28
CA ILE A 69 -14.43 20.35 -14.94
C ILE A 69 -15.20 21.63 -15.28
N MET A 70 -14.86 22.71 -14.57
CA MET A 70 -15.23 24.06 -14.96
C MET A 70 -14.26 24.60 -16.01
N TYR A 71 -14.78 25.19 -17.08
CA TYR A 71 -13.99 25.76 -18.17
C TYR A 71 -13.12 26.93 -17.70
N ASP A 72 -11.83 26.85 -17.98
CA ASP A 72 -10.90 27.97 -17.86
C ASP A 72 -10.48 28.48 -19.25
N GLU A 73 -10.88 29.68 -19.61
CA GLU A 73 -10.61 30.26 -20.93
C GLU A 73 -9.11 30.42 -21.23
N LYS A 74 -8.29 30.69 -20.21
CA LYS A 74 -6.85 30.92 -20.37
C LYS A 74 -6.08 29.62 -20.56
N PHE A 75 -6.49 28.55 -19.87
CA PHE A 75 -5.70 27.32 -19.78
C PHE A 75 -6.30 26.11 -20.50
N ASP A 76 -7.63 26.04 -20.72
CA ASP A 76 -8.28 24.91 -21.36
C ASP A 76 -8.37 25.10 -22.89
N THR A 77 -7.42 24.51 -23.63
CA THR A 77 -7.35 24.55 -25.10
C THR A 77 -8.25 23.52 -25.79
N ALA A 78 -8.67 23.78 -27.03
CA ALA A 78 -9.35 22.79 -27.86
C ALA A 78 -8.34 21.79 -28.48
N GLY A 79 -8.83 20.68 -29.04
CA GLY A 79 -7.99 19.67 -29.70
C GLY A 79 -8.12 18.30 -29.06
N ASP A 80 -7.34 17.32 -29.53
CA ASP A 80 -7.30 15.98 -28.93
C ASP A 80 -6.67 16.05 -27.53
N LYS A 81 -7.25 15.30 -26.57
CA LYS A 81 -6.88 15.39 -25.13
C LYS A 81 -6.69 14.04 -24.46
N ALA A 82 -7.43 13.02 -24.90
CA ALA A 82 -7.38 11.72 -24.26
C ALA A 82 -7.68 10.56 -25.22
N SER A 83 -7.23 9.37 -24.85
CA SER A 83 -7.60 8.10 -25.47
C SER A 83 -7.95 7.09 -24.38
N VAL A 84 -9.11 6.46 -24.51
CA VAL A 84 -9.60 5.42 -23.59
C VAL A 84 -9.62 4.09 -24.33
N TYR A 85 -9.10 3.03 -23.70
CA TYR A 85 -8.99 1.70 -24.27
C TYR A 85 -9.82 0.69 -23.46
N PHE A 86 -10.54 -0.17 -24.17
CA PHE A 86 -11.46 -1.14 -23.58
C PHE A 86 -10.98 -2.58 -23.76
N SER A 87 -11.30 -3.41 -22.77
CA SER A 87 -11.20 -4.87 -22.77
C SER A 87 -12.58 -5.52 -22.58
N ASP A 88 -12.68 -6.81 -22.89
CA ASP A 88 -13.89 -7.63 -22.74
C ASP A 88 -15.13 -6.99 -23.39
N LEU A 89 -14.98 -6.55 -24.64
CA LEU A 89 -16.01 -5.87 -25.41
C LEU A 89 -17.24 -6.78 -25.63
N PRO A 90 -18.46 -6.20 -25.69
CA PRO A 90 -19.66 -6.97 -26.01
C PRO A 90 -19.62 -7.47 -27.46
N ALA A 91 -20.29 -8.60 -27.72
CA ALA A 91 -20.36 -9.19 -29.06
C ALA A 91 -20.95 -8.23 -30.11
N ASN A 92 -21.95 -7.42 -29.73
CA ASN A 92 -22.59 -6.44 -30.61
C ASN A 92 -22.09 -5.01 -30.31
N LEU A 93 -20.98 -4.61 -30.95
CA LEU A 93 -20.37 -3.30 -30.74
C LEU A 93 -21.28 -2.13 -31.15
N GLU A 94 -22.07 -2.28 -32.21
CA GLU A 94 -22.96 -1.23 -32.71
C GLU A 94 -24.13 -0.97 -31.75
N LYS A 95 -24.75 -2.02 -31.20
CA LYS A 95 -25.82 -1.91 -30.18
C LYS A 95 -25.39 -1.03 -29.01
N TYR A 96 -24.17 -1.22 -28.52
CA TYR A 96 -23.65 -0.48 -27.37
C TYR A 96 -22.82 0.74 -27.74
N LYS A 97 -22.65 1.03 -29.04
CA LYS A 97 -21.74 2.07 -29.54
C LYS A 97 -20.30 1.93 -29.00
N ALA A 98 -19.89 0.71 -28.65
CA ALA A 98 -18.61 0.41 -28.04
C ALA A 98 -17.49 0.27 -29.09
N ALA A 99 -16.24 0.48 -28.68
CA ALA A 99 -15.06 0.28 -29.52
C ALA A 99 -13.83 -0.02 -28.65
N LYS A 100 -12.83 -0.71 -29.21
CA LYS A 100 -11.58 -1.02 -28.49
C LYS A 100 -10.82 0.23 -28.04
N LYS A 101 -10.92 1.32 -28.80
CA LYS A 101 -10.29 2.62 -28.51
C LYS A 101 -11.27 3.75 -28.82
N ILE A 102 -11.40 4.71 -27.91
CA ILE A 102 -12.18 5.93 -28.08
C ILE A 102 -11.27 7.12 -27.79
N ASN A 103 -11.11 8.01 -28.76
CA ASN A 103 -10.38 9.26 -28.58
C ASN A 103 -11.32 10.34 -28.07
N PHE A 104 -10.79 11.33 -27.37
CA PHE A 104 -11.57 12.46 -26.89
C PHE A 104 -10.91 13.77 -27.31
N ARG A 105 -11.73 14.66 -27.86
CA ARG A 105 -11.33 16.02 -28.19
C ARG A 105 -12.08 17.04 -27.37
N ALA A 106 -11.37 18.03 -26.88
CA ALA A 106 -11.93 19.22 -26.29
C ALA A 106 -12.44 20.19 -27.36
N SER A 107 -13.59 20.79 -27.10
CA SER A 107 -14.20 21.80 -27.97
C SER A 107 -14.95 22.85 -27.16
N ARG A 108 -14.99 24.07 -27.70
CA ARG A 108 -15.64 25.24 -27.09
C ARG A 108 -16.91 25.54 -27.87
N HIS A 109 -18.04 25.64 -27.18
CA HIS A 109 -19.35 25.91 -27.77
C HIS A 109 -20.00 27.10 -27.09
N LYS A 110 -20.73 27.93 -27.83
CA LYS A 110 -21.59 28.95 -27.23
C LYS A 110 -22.85 28.27 -26.68
N ALA A 111 -23.23 28.60 -25.45
CA ALA A 111 -24.42 28.09 -24.78
C ALA A 111 -25.14 29.23 -24.06
N SER A 112 -26.44 29.05 -23.78
CA SER A 112 -27.20 29.94 -22.93
C SER A 112 -27.92 29.16 -21.83
N LYS A 113 -28.08 29.76 -20.66
CA LYS A 113 -28.92 29.24 -19.58
C LYS A 113 -29.87 30.33 -19.10
N LYS A 114 -31.09 29.94 -18.73
CA LYS A 114 -32.04 30.83 -18.06
C LYS A 114 -31.82 30.75 -16.56
N GLU A 115 -31.39 31.86 -15.97
CA GLU A 115 -31.34 32.04 -14.52
C GLU A 115 -32.69 32.61 -14.07
N VAL A 116 -33.34 31.95 -13.12
CA VAL A 116 -34.61 32.40 -12.54
C VAL A 116 -34.35 32.82 -11.11
N LYS A 117 -34.65 34.08 -10.77
CA LYS A 117 -34.62 34.60 -9.41
C LYS A 117 -36.03 34.98 -8.98
N TYR A 118 -36.34 34.74 -7.71
CA TYR A 118 -37.61 35.12 -7.10
C TYR A 118 -37.35 36.32 -6.20
N LYS A 119 -37.97 37.46 -6.52
CA LYS A 119 -37.89 38.68 -5.70
C LYS A 119 -39.21 38.86 -4.97
N LYS A 120 -39.18 38.86 -3.64
CA LYS A 120 -40.36 39.12 -2.80
C LYS A 120 -40.93 40.51 -3.12
N ILE A 121 -42.23 40.57 -3.35
CA ILE A 121 -42.94 41.83 -3.58
C ILE A 121 -43.17 42.46 -2.21
N SER A 122 -42.76 43.72 -2.03
CA SER A 122 -42.95 44.47 -0.77
C SER A 122 -44.41 44.42 -0.33
N ASP A 123 -44.64 44.18 0.95
CA ASP A 123 -45.97 44.08 1.60
C ASP A 123 -46.88 42.95 1.10
N SER A 124 -46.33 41.88 0.52
CA SER A 124 -47.11 40.67 0.21
C SER A 124 -46.35 39.37 0.45
N ASN A 125 -47.08 38.26 0.52
CA ASN A 125 -46.54 36.89 0.51
C ASN A 125 -46.22 36.38 -0.91
N TYR A 126 -46.31 37.25 -1.93
CA TYR A 126 -46.08 36.88 -3.32
C TYR A 126 -44.64 37.21 -3.77
N TYR A 127 -44.13 36.40 -4.69
CA TYR A 127 -42.81 36.56 -5.30
C TYR A 127 -42.97 36.84 -6.79
N SER A 128 -42.21 37.82 -7.29
CA SER A 128 -42.07 38.07 -8.72
C SER A 128 -40.96 37.19 -9.30
N LYS A 129 -41.27 36.48 -10.38
CA LYS A 129 -40.31 35.65 -11.12
C LYS A 129 -39.54 36.53 -12.11
N ILE A 130 -38.24 36.68 -11.89
CA ILE A 130 -37.32 37.39 -12.80
C ILE A 130 -36.51 36.34 -13.53
N SER A 131 -36.63 36.27 -14.85
CA SER A 131 -35.81 35.38 -15.68
C SER A 131 -34.80 36.18 -16.49
N LYS A 132 -33.50 35.84 -16.38
CA LYS A 132 -32.43 36.41 -17.18
C LYS A 132 -31.77 35.30 -18.01
N GLU A 133 -31.58 35.54 -19.30
CA GLU A 133 -30.78 34.65 -20.14
C GLU A 133 -29.30 35.03 -20.03
N ILE A 134 -28.46 34.05 -19.73
CA ILE A 134 -27.02 34.20 -19.56
C ILE A 134 -26.33 33.38 -20.63
N ASN A 135 -25.58 34.06 -21.50
CA ASN A 135 -24.72 33.43 -22.47
C ASN A 135 -23.37 33.08 -21.85
N TYR A 136 -22.85 31.90 -22.15
CA TYR A 136 -21.56 31.43 -21.65
C TYR A 136 -20.90 30.47 -22.65
N VAL A 137 -19.59 30.25 -22.48
CA VAL A 137 -18.86 29.24 -23.26
C VAL A 137 -18.90 27.91 -22.51
N ARG A 138 -19.41 26.88 -23.18
CA ARG A 138 -19.40 25.50 -22.68
C ARG A 138 -18.20 24.76 -23.26
N TYR A 139 -17.32 24.31 -22.37
CA TYR A 139 -16.23 23.40 -22.71
C TYR A 139 -16.74 21.97 -22.66
N ARG A 140 -16.53 21.22 -23.75
CA ARG A 140 -17.02 19.84 -23.90
C ARG A 140 -15.89 18.93 -24.31
N LEU A 141 -15.82 17.79 -23.65
CA LEU A 141 -15.01 16.67 -24.06
C LEU A 141 -15.87 15.72 -24.91
N ILE A 142 -15.58 15.64 -26.21
CA ILE A 142 -16.38 14.92 -27.19
C ILE A 142 -15.67 13.63 -27.59
N PRO A 143 -16.31 12.45 -27.49
CA PRO A 143 -15.74 11.21 -27.96
C PRO A 143 -15.62 11.20 -29.49
N LYS A 144 -14.64 10.48 -30.01
CA LYS A 144 -14.39 10.29 -31.44
C LYS A 144 -14.02 8.82 -31.65
N ARG A 145 -14.96 8.09 -32.26
CA ARG A 145 -14.76 6.69 -32.69
C ARG A 145 -14.10 6.65 -34.07
N SER A 146 -13.63 5.47 -34.49
CA SER A 146 -13.03 5.25 -35.82
C SER A 146 -13.95 5.66 -36.97
N ASN A 147 -15.27 5.46 -36.81
CA ASN A 147 -16.30 5.89 -37.76
C ASN A 147 -16.70 7.38 -37.63
N SER A 148 -15.92 8.21 -36.94
CA SER A 148 -16.19 9.64 -36.67
C SER A 148 -17.46 9.93 -35.86
N SER A 149 -18.13 8.93 -35.30
CA SER A 149 -19.27 9.17 -34.42
C SER A 149 -18.84 9.83 -33.11
N THR A 150 -19.65 10.80 -32.67
CA THR A 150 -19.46 11.60 -31.45
C THR A 150 -20.39 11.20 -30.30
N ALA A 151 -21.13 10.11 -30.46
CA ALA A 151 -21.98 9.56 -29.41
C ALA A 151 -21.13 8.87 -28.33
N LYS A 152 -21.57 9.00 -27.07
CA LYS A 152 -21.04 8.22 -25.95
C LYS A 152 -21.37 6.74 -26.11
N VAL A 153 -20.62 5.89 -25.41
CA VAL A 153 -20.91 4.46 -25.30
C VAL A 153 -22.20 4.29 -24.50
N ILE A 154 -23.06 3.35 -24.89
CA ILE A 154 -24.22 2.96 -24.10
C ILE A 154 -23.70 2.06 -22.98
N TRP A 155 -23.24 2.70 -21.91
CA TRP A 155 -22.60 2.07 -20.76
C TRP A 155 -22.90 2.91 -19.53
N PRO A 156 -23.51 2.35 -18.47
CA PRO A 156 -23.90 3.13 -17.31
C PRO A 156 -22.66 3.68 -16.60
N SER A 157 -22.65 4.99 -16.37
CA SER A 157 -21.52 5.70 -15.76
C SER A 157 -22.01 6.67 -14.70
N LEU A 158 -21.40 6.64 -13.50
CA LEU A 158 -21.71 7.56 -12.40
C LEU A 158 -20.44 8.21 -11.87
N TYR A 159 -20.58 9.45 -11.40
CA TYR A 159 -19.56 10.18 -10.68
C TYR A 159 -20.14 10.66 -9.35
N LEU A 160 -19.38 10.48 -8.26
CA LEU A 160 -19.67 10.97 -6.93
C LEU A 160 -18.53 11.89 -6.48
N GLY A 161 -18.84 13.16 -6.20
CA GLY A 161 -17.89 14.11 -5.62
C GLY A 161 -18.24 14.39 -4.17
N LEU A 162 -17.74 13.57 -3.24
CA LEU A 162 -18.20 13.53 -1.84
C LEU A 162 -17.80 14.77 -1.05
N SER A 163 -16.58 15.28 -1.24
CA SER A 163 -16.07 16.46 -0.52
C SER A 163 -16.65 17.80 -0.98
N ARG A 164 -17.45 17.81 -2.05
CA ARG A 164 -18.13 19.02 -2.55
C ARG A 164 -19.50 19.21 -1.90
N LEU A 165 -19.87 18.34 -0.96
CA LEU A 165 -21.12 18.40 -0.23
C LEU A 165 -20.89 19.09 1.10
N ALA A 166 -21.53 20.24 1.29
CA ALA A 166 -21.55 20.90 2.57
C ALA A 166 -22.43 20.11 3.55
N PRO A 167 -22.23 20.26 4.87
CA PRO A 167 -23.19 19.81 5.87
C PRO A 167 -24.61 20.30 5.54
N ILE A 168 -25.62 19.50 5.90
CA ILE A 168 -27.03 19.82 5.56
C ILE A 168 -27.50 21.15 6.16
N GLY A 169 -26.92 21.58 7.28
CA GLY A 169 -27.21 22.85 7.93
C GLY A 169 -26.71 24.09 7.18
N GLU A 170 -25.90 23.95 6.13
CA GLU A 170 -25.44 25.07 5.29
C GLU A 170 -26.43 25.44 4.17
N TYR A 171 -27.55 24.72 4.05
CA TYR A 171 -28.54 24.93 2.99
C TYR A 171 -29.84 25.56 3.52
N ASP A 172 -30.40 26.49 2.75
CA ASP A 172 -31.65 27.19 3.10
C ASP A 172 -32.92 26.33 2.95
N SER A 173 -32.85 25.22 2.20
CA SER A 173 -34.00 24.36 1.91
C SER A 173 -33.59 22.89 1.78
N ALA A 174 -34.47 21.99 2.25
CA ALA A 174 -34.29 20.55 2.15
C ALA A 174 -35.65 19.88 1.89
N ASN A 175 -35.75 19.08 0.83
CA ASN A 175 -36.94 18.28 0.51
C ASN A 175 -36.61 16.79 0.59
N THR A 176 -37.38 16.03 1.37
CA THR A 176 -37.14 14.60 1.57
C THR A 176 -37.92 13.75 0.56
N LYS A 177 -37.32 12.63 0.15
CA LYS A 177 -37.95 11.57 -0.65
C LYS A 177 -37.65 10.23 0.00
N ASN A 178 -38.71 9.45 0.24
CA ASN A 178 -38.58 8.12 0.82
C ASN A 178 -38.05 7.13 -0.20
N ILE A 179 -37.25 6.18 0.30
CA ILE A 179 -36.75 5.03 -0.45
C ILE A 179 -37.64 3.81 -0.13
N PRO A 180 -37.89 2.90 -1.09
CA PRO A 180 -38.60 1.66 -0.80
C PRO A 180 -37.97 0.89 0.37
N LYS A 181 -38.80 0.39 1.31
CA LYS A 181 -38.33 -0.18 2.58
C LYS A 181 -37.28 -1.29 2.41
N SER A 182 -37.52 -2.24 1.50
CA SER A 182 -36.55 -3.30 1.19
C SER A 182 -35.16 -2.81 0.79
N ILE A 183 -35.10 -1.69 0.06
CA ILE A 183 -33.84 -1.10 -0.39
C ILE A 183 -33.21 -0.31 0.76
N SER A 184 -34.04 0.42 1.52
CA SER A 184 -33.62 1.10 2.75
C SER A 184 -32.97 0.13 3.73
N ASP A 185 -33.58 -1.03 3.96
CA ASP A 185 -33.08 -2.03 4.91
C ASP A 185 -31.72 -2.61 4.47
N GLU A 186 -31.54 -2.89 3.17
CA GLU A 186 -30.24 -3.32 2.62
C GLU A 186 -29.17 -2.24 2.77
N ILE A 187 -29.51 -0.97 2.50
CA ILE A 187 -28.59 0.16 2.67
C ILE A 187 -28.17 0.29 4.14
N LEU A 188 -29.13 0.27 5.07
CA LEU A 188 -28.86 0.44 6.50
C LEU A 188 -28.01 -0.68 7.06
N ALA A 189 -28.23 -1.93 6.64
CA ALA A 189 -27.42 -3.07 7.08
C ALA A 189 -25.95 -2.94 6.65
N VAL A 190 -25.71 -2.51 5.40
CA VAL A 190 -24.33 -2.27 4.92
C VAL A 190 -23.72 -1.05 5.57
N HIS A 191 -24.52 0.01 5.74
CA HIS A 191 -24.07 1.27 6.33
C HIS A 191 -23.62 1.09 7.78
N SER A 192 -24.40 0.37 8.60
CA SER A 192 -24.04 0.04 9.98
C SER A 192 -22.80 -0.84 10.07
N GLU A 193 -22.64 -1.81 9.17
CA GLU A 193 -21.44 -2.66 9.09
C GLU A 193 -20.19 -1.83 8.78
N ILE A 194 -20.26 -0.94 7.79
CA ILE A 194 -19.13 -0.12 7.36
C ILE A 194 -18.72 0.87 8.46
N LEU A 195 -19.69 1.56 9.07
CA LEU A 195 -19.41 2.58 10.09
C LEU A 195 -19.26 2.02 11.52
N SER A 196 -19.59 0.75 11.75
CA SER A 196 -19.75 0.17 13.11
C SER A 196 -20.74 0.94 13.97
N GLU A 197 -21.87 1.34 13.40
CA GLU A 197 -22.94 2.02 14.12
C GLU A 197 -24.00 1.00 14.58
N GLU A 198 -24.47 1.13 15.81
CA GLU A 198 -25.63 0.37 16.30
C GLU A 198 -26.91 1.11 15.88
N LEU A 199 -27.56 0.62 14.81
CA LEU A 199 -28.82 1.16 14.31
C LEU A 199 -29.97 0.19 14.59
N GLU A 200 -31.06 0.71 15.16
CA GLU A 200 -32.33 -0.02 15.24
C GLU A 200 -32.99 -0.06 13.86
N LEU A 201 -32.72 -1.11 13.09
CA LEU A 201 -33.17 -1.23 11.70
C LEU A 201 -34.70 -1.16 11.54
N ASP A 202 -35.47 -1.61 12.54
CA ASP A 202 -36.94 -1.61 12.47
C ASP A 202 -37.57 -0.21 12.46
N THR A 203 -36.86 0.75 13.06
CA THR A 203 -37.35 2.11 13.33
C THR A 203 -36.59 3.17 12.54
N THR A 204 -35.53 2.75 11.86
CA THR A 204 -34.63 3.60 11.09
C THR A 204 -34.95 3.52 9.60
N THR A 205 -34.89 4.65 8.90
CA THR A 205 -35.20 4.72 7.46
C THR A 205 -34.18 5.57 6.72
N MET A 206 -33.90 5.18 5.47
CA MET A 206 -33.11 5.99 4.53
C MET A 206 -33.99 6.98 3.80
N LEU A 207 -33.51 8.23 3.75
CA LEU A 207 -34.15 9.35 3.08
C LEU A 207 -33.18 10.00 2.09
N ASN A 208 -33.67 10.24 0.88
CA ASN A 208 -32.99 11.08 -0.09
C ASN A 208 -33.39 12.54 0.13
N VAL A 209 -32.42 13.42 0.43
CA VAL A 209 -32.66 14.83 0.72
C VAL A 209 -32.16 15.70 -0.44
N ASP A 210 -33.08 16.36 -1.11
CA ASP A 210 -32.80 17.35 -2.14
C ASP A 210 -32.64 18.73 -1.51
N VAL A 211 -31.40 19.23 -1.51
CA VAL A 211 -31.02 20.55 -0.99
C VAL A 211 -30.80 21.59 -2.11
N GLY A 212 -31.38 21.36 -3.30
CA GLY A 212 -31.23 22.24 -4.46
C GLY A 212 -29.89 22.05 -5.20
N THR A 213 -29.15 20.99 -4.88
CA THR A 213 -27.94 20.55 -5.57
C THR A 213 -28.26 19.46 -6.60
N LYS A 214 -27.34 19.21 -7.54
CA LYS A 214 -27.53 18.15 -8.57
C LYS A 214 -27.63 16.73 -7.99
N HIS A 215 -27.03 16.51 -6.83
CA HIS A 215 -27.04 15.23 -6.11
C HIS A 215 -27.82 15.41 -4.81
N ALA A 216 -28.76 14.50 -4.57
CA ALA A 216 -29.44 14.39 -3.29
C ALA A 216 -28.51 13.72 -2.27
N LYS A 217 -28.63 14.14 -1.01
CA LYS A 217 -27.94 13.55 0.12
C LYS A 217 -28.66 12.27 0.56
N ALA A 218 -27.91 11.25 0.95
CA ALA A 218 -28.46 9.97 1.40
C ALA A 218 -28.36 9.92 2.93
N THR A 219 -29.47 10.20 3.61
CA THR A 219 -29.48 10.45 5.06
C THR A 219 -30.31 9.41 5.82
N ILE A 220 -30.03 9.27 7.10
CA ILE A 220 -30.74 8.38 8.01
C ILE A 220 -31.72 9.18 8.87
N ASN A 221 -32.93 8.65 9.03
CA ASN A 221 -33.90 9.14 9.99
C ASN A 221 -34.20 8.01 10.99
N SER A 222 -33.78 8.19 12.24
CA SER A 222 -33.96 7.23 13.34
C SER A 222 -34.90 7.79 14.41
N GLN A 223 -35.17 7.02 15.47
CA GLN A 223 -35.91 7.53 16.63
C GLN A 223 -35.13 8.59 17.41
N ASN A 224 -33.80 8.46 17.46
CA ASN A 224 -32.93 9.29 18.30
C ASN A 224 -32.52 10.59 17.61
N TYR A 225 -32.43 10.60 16.27
CA TYR A 225 -32.04 11.77 15.49
C TYR A 225 -32.60 11.72 14.07
N GLY A 226 -32.90 12.91 13.53
CA GLY A 226 -33.44 13.05 12.19
C GLY A 226 -32.38 13.28 11.11
N TYR A 227 -32.84 13.33 9.86
CA TYR A 227 -32.00 13.54 8.67
C TYR A 227 -31.11 14.80 8.74
N ALA A 228 -31.55 15.84 9.45
CA ALA A 228 -30.82 17.10 9.61
C ALA A 228 -29.58 16.99 10.52
N SER A 229 -29.45 15.90 11.28
CA SER A 229 -28.38 15.68 12.27
C SER A 229 -27.34 14.67 11.82
N ASN A 230 -27.40 14.21 10.56
CA ASN A 230 -26.46 13.23 10.02
C ASN A 230 -25.07 13.84 9.79
N SER A 231 -24.03 13.06 10.05
CA SER A 231 -22.66 13.47 9.73
C SER A 231 -22.37 13.37 8.23
N ASN A 232 -21.36 14.10 7.75
CA ASN A 232 -20.90 13.96 6.35
C ASN A 232 -20.42 12.54 6.03
N GLY A 233 -19.83 11.84 7.01
CA GLY A 233 -19.41 10.44 6.83
C GLY A 233 -20.59 9.51 6.61
N GLN A 234 -21.69 9.70 7.35
CA GLN A 234 -22.92 8.94 7.16
C GLN A 234 -23.55 9.21 5.79
N ASP A 235 -23.64 10.48 5.39
CA ASP A 235 -24.19 10.89 4.09
C ASP A 235 -23.37 10.34 2.92
N ASN A 236 -22.05 10.52 2.97
CA ASN A 236 -21.14 10.05 1.92
C ASN A 236 -21.20 8.53 1.77
N THR A 237 -21.21 7.79 2.88
CA THR A 237 -21.33 6.32 2.87
C THR A 237 -22.66 5.90 2.27
N GLY A 238 -23.77 6.55 2.66
CA GLY A 238 -25.10 6.29 2.11
C GLY A 238 -25.15 6.48 0.58
N GLN A 239 -24.57 7.57 0.07
CA GLN A 239 -24.56 7.86 -1.37
C GLN A 239 -23.74 6.85 -2.18
N ILE A 240 -22.62 6.39 -1.65
CA ILE A 240 -21.80 5.35 -2.28
C ILE A 240 -22.59 4.05 -2.34
N ILE A 241 -23.20 3.63 -1.22
CA ILE A 241 -24.00 2.41 -1.15
C ILE A 241 -25.17 2.48 -2.13
N GLU A 242 -25.95 3.58 -2.11
CA GLU A 242 -27.05 3.80 -3.06
C GLU A 242 -26.61 3.72 -4.52
N SER A 243 -25.45 4.28 -4.84
CA SER A 243 -24.93 4.25 -6.21
C SER A 243 -24.58 2.83 -6.65
N VAL A 244 -23.94 2.05 -5.79
CA VAL A 244 -23.61 0.64 -6.07
C VAL A 244 -24.88 -0.22 -6.16
N LEU A 245 -25.83 -0.07 -5.24
CA LEU A 245 -27.10 -0.79 -5.31
C LEU A 245 -27.95 -0.38 -6.51
N SER A 246 -27.82 0.86 -6.99
CA SER A 246 -28.43 1.29 -8.25
C SER A 246 -27.90 0.46 -9.44
N PHE A 247 -26.60 0.11 -9.46
CA PHE A 247 -26.05 -0.79 -10.47
C PHE A 247 -26.54 -2.23 -10.31
N GLN A 248 -26.77 -2.69 -9.07
CA GLN A 248 -27.35 -4.01 -8.80
C GLN A 248 -28.76 -4.13 -9.38
N ILE A 249 -29.64 -3.18 -9.05
CA ILE A 249 -31.00 -3.10 -9.61
C ILE A 249 -30.96 -3.02 -11.14
N LEU A 250 -30.02 -2.23 -11.69
CA LEU A 250 -29.84 -2.11 -13.13
C LEU A 250 -29.43 -3.44 -13.78
N LYS A 251 -28.50 -4.17 -13.16
CA LYS A 251 -28.05 -5.48 -13.64
C LYS A 251 -29.21 -6.48 -13.65
N ASP A 252 -29.98 -6.54 -12.57
CA ASP A 252 -31.13 -7.44 -12.46
C ASP A 252 -32.19 -7.13 -13.52
N LYS A 253 -32.40 -5.85 -13.82
CA LYS A 253 -33.35 -5.40 -14.83
C LYS A 253 -32.90 -5.66 -16.27
N LEU A 254 -31.62 -5.53 -16.56
CA LEU A 254 -31.08 -5.69 -17.92
C LEU A 254 -30.68 -7.15 -18.23
N GLY A 255 -30.40 -7.97 -17.22
CA GLY A 255 -30.00 -9.37 -17.41
C GLY A 255 -28.79 -9.49 -18.33
N ASP A 256 -28.92 -10.30 -19.38
CA ASP A 256 -27.85 -10.55 -20.37
C ASP A 256 -27.42 -9.30 -21.14
N ASP A 257 -28.27 -8.27 -21.20
CA ASP A 257 -27.95 -7.00 -21.85
C ASP A 257 -27.03 -6.09 -21.00
N TYR A 258 -26.79 -6.46 -19.73
CA TYR A 258 -25.91 -5.74 -18.83
C TYR A 258 -24.42 -6.02 -19.14
N ILE A 259 -23.72 -5.02 -19.66
CA ILE A 259 -22.31 -5.15 -20.09
C ILE A 259 -21.29 -4.64 -19.05
N GLY A 260 -21.73 -4.40 -17.81
CA GLY A 260 -20.96 -3.73 -16.76
C GLY A 260 -21.30 -2.24 -16.64
N GLY A 261 -20.51 -1.53 -15.84
CA GLY A 261 -20.60 -0.08 -15.66
C GLY A 261 -19.32 0.51 -15.08
N ILE A 262 -19.30 1.84 -14.92
CA ILE A 262 -18.24 2.54 -14.18
C ILE A 262 -18.81 3.46 -13.10
N LEU A 263 -18.23 3.39 -11.90
CA LEU A 263 -18.48 4.30 -10.80
C LEU A 263 -17.18 5.02 -10.45
N ALA A 264 -17.16 6.34 -10.57
CA ALA A 264 -16.05 7.15 -10.10
C ALA A 264 -16.39 7.84 -8.78
N ILE A 265 -15.48 7.81 -7.81
CA ILE A 265 -15.65 8.41 -6.50
C ILE A 265 -14.46 9.35 -6.23
N ASP A 266 -14.70 10.64 -6.13
CA ASP A 266 -13.67 11.60 -5.73
C ASP A 266 -13.60 11.64 -4.19
N GLU A 267 -12.40 11.40 -3.66
CA GLU A 267 -12.04 11.39 -2.25
C GLU A 267 -12.86 10.38 -1.44
N LEU A 268 -12.61 9.09 -1.68
CA LEU A 268 -13.30 8.00 -0.99
C LEU A 268 -13.16 8.07 0.55
N ASP A 269 -12.04 8.60 1.03
CA ASP A 269 -11.70 8.79 2.44
C ASP A 269 -12.36 10.01 3.11
N ALA A 270 -13.09 10.84 2.35
CA ALA A 270 -13.67 12.08 2.86
C ALA A 270 -14.59 11.84 4.07
N SER A 271 -14.23 12.44 5.21
CA SER A 271 -14.98 12.39 6.48
C SER A 271 -15.21 11.00 7.08
N LEU A 272 -14.44 9.99 6.66
CA LEU A 272 -14.50 8.62 7.20
C LEU A 272 -13.32 8.32 8.11
N HIS A 273 -13.59 7.60 9.21
CA HIS A 273 -12.53 7.05 10.07
C HIS A 273 -11.75 5.95 9.33
N PRO A 274 -10.42 5.78 9.55
CA PRO A 274 -9.59 4.79 8.86
C PRO A 274 -10.17 3.37 8.78
N ALA A 275 -10.72 2.86 9.89
CA ALA A 275 -11.33 1.53 9.91
C ALA A 275 -12.52 1.40 8.94
N ALA A 276 -13.37 2.44 8.86
CA ALA A 276 -14.52 2.46 7.96
C ALA A 276 -14.08 2.54 6.49
N GLN A 277 -12.99 3.26 6.19
CA GLN A 277 -12.42 3.32 4.84
C GLN A 277 -12.00 1.92 4.34
N ASN A 278 -11.34 1.13 5.18
CA ASN A 278 -10.90 -0.21 4.83
C ASN A 278 -12.10 -1.17 4.62
N ARG A 279 -13.10 -1.13 5.51
CA ARG A 279 -14.33 -1.93 5.33
C ARG A 279 -15.11 -1.54 4.09
N LEU A 280 -15.22 -0.24 3.83
CA LEU A 280 -15.86 0.27 2.62
C LEU A 280 -15.14 -0.24 1.37
N PHE A 281 -13.81 -0.20 1.34
CA PHE A 281 -13.03 -0.77 0.24
C PHE A 281 -13.29 -2.26 0.04
N ASP A 282 -13.25 -3.05 1.12
CA ASP A 282 -13.49 -4.50 1.05
C ASP A 282 -14.90 -4.81 0.50
N TRP A 283 -15.90 -4.05 0.95
CA TRP A 283 -17.26 -4.14 0.44
C TRP A 283 -17.38 -3.73 -1.04
N LEU A 284 -16.74 -2.64 -1.44
CA LEU A 284 -16.70 -2.17 -2.83
C LEU A 284 -16.04 -3.20 -3.76
N LEU A 285 -14.96 -3.86 -3.31
CA LEU A 285 -14.29 -4.91 -4.08
C LEU A 285 -15.22 -6.09 -4.30
N LYS A 286 -15.91 -6.55 -3.25
CA LYS A 286 -16.90 -7.63 -3.34
C LYS A 286 -18.02 -7.29 -4.32
N LYS A 287 -18.59 -6.08 -4.22
CA LYS A 287 -19.66 -5.63 -5.12
C LYS A 287 -19.18 -5.40 -6.55
N SER A 288 -17.96 -4.88 -6.73
CA SER A 288 -17.34 -4.72 -8.05
C SER A 288 -17.25 -6.05 -8.79
N LEU A 289 -16.81 -7.11 -8.11
CA LEU A 289 -16.72 -8.46 -8.66
C LEU A 289 -18.11 -9.02 -8.99
N SER A 290 -19.06 -8.99 -8.05
CA SER A 290 -20.38 -9.56 -8.26
C SER A 290 -21.18 -8.83 -9.34
N LEU A 291 -20.98 -7.52 -9.47
CA LEU A 291 -21.73 -6.68 -10.41
C LEU A 291 -21.01 -6.49 -11.74
N ASN A 292 -19.76 -6.94 -11.92
CA ASN A 292 -18.93 -6.53 -13.07
C ASN A 292 -18.91 -4.99 -13.22
N LEU A 293 -18.75 -4.30 -12.09
CA LEU A 293 -18.76 -2.85 -11.98
C LEU A 293 -17.33 -2.36 -11.80
N GLN A 294 -16.83 -1.54 -12.72
CA GLN A 294 -15.52 -0.92 -12.58
C GLN A 294 -15.62 0.29 -11.65
N ILE A 295 -14.81 0.31 -10.59
CA ILE A 295 -14.80 1.40 -9.61
C ILE A 295 -13.46 2.12 -9.70
N VAL A 296 -13.48 3.43 -9.85
CA VAL A 296 -12.28 4.26 -9.88
C VAL A 296 -12.41 5.33 -8.82
N PHE A 297 -11.49 5.39 -7.87
CA PHE A 297 -11.57 6.41 -6.83
C PHE A 297 -10.26 7.10 -6.57
N THR A 298 -10.35 8.31 -6.02
CA THR A 298 -9.19 9.06 -5.54
C THR A 298 -9.13 8.98 -4.02
N THR A 299 -7.91 8.98 -3.48
CA THR A 299 -7.72 9.00 -2.02
C THR A 299 -6.38 9.62 -1.64
N HIS A 300 -6.35 10.19 -0.43
CA HIS A 300 -5.14 10.64 0.25
C HIS A 300 -4.82 9.83 1.51
N SER A 301 -5.68 8.87 1.85
CA SER A 301 -5.54 8.09 3.07
C SER A 301 -4.37 7.10 2.98
N LEU A 302 -3.35 7.35 3.80
CA LEU A 302 -2.23 6.42 3.97
C LEU A 302 -2.73 5.05 4.46
N THR A 303 -3.67 5.03 5.40
CA THR A 303 -4.19 3.76 5.97
C THR A 303 -4.89 2.91 4.92
N LEU A 304 -5.65 3.56 4.02
CA LEU A 304 -6.32 2.86 2.93
C LEU A 304 -5.30 2.37 1.88
N LEU A 305 -4.31 3.19 1.53
CA LEU A 305 -3.26 2.80 0.59
C LEU A 305 -2.43 1.62 1.14
N GLU A 306 -2.11 1.61 2.43
CA GLU A 306 -1.42 0.50 3.09
C GLU A 306 -2.25 -0.78 3.10
N HIS A 307 -3.56 -0.67 3.37
CA HIS A 307 -4.50 -1.81 3.33
C HIS A 307 -4.58 -2.44 1.94
N ILE A 308 -4.66 -1.62 0.89
CA ILE A 308 -4.74 -2.08 -0.51
C ILE A 308 -3.41 -2.66 -0.99
N SER A 309 -2.29 -2.23 -0.41
CA SER A 309 -0.94 -2.70 -0.77
C SER A 309 -0.63 -4.11 -0.27
N ASP A 310 -1.50 -4.69 0.55
CA ASP A 310 -1.40 -6.07 0.96
C ASP A 310 -1.40 -7.02 -0.25
N SER A 311 -0.56 -8.06 -0.17
CA SER A 311 -0.41 -9.13 -1.15
C SER A 311 -1.75 -9.73 -1.62
N ARG A 312 -2.76 -9.75 -0.75
CA ARG A 312 -4.11 -10.28 -1.04
C ARG A 312 -4.82 -9.58 -2.19
N PHE A 313 -4.44 -8.34 -2.52
CA PHE A 313 -5.05 -7.53 -3.57
C PHE A 313 -4.14 -7.31 -4.79
N LYS A 314 -2.96 -7.93 -4.84
CA LYS A 314 -1.99 -7.78 -5.94
C LYS A 314 -2.35 -8.68 -7.12
N ASN A 315 -3.37 -8.31 -7.89
CA ASN A 315 -3.70 -8.92 -9.18
C ASN A 315 -4.12 -7.86 -10.21
N GLU A 316 -4.51 -8.26 -11.42
CA GLU A 316 -4.97 -7.32 -12.47
C GLU A 316 -6.33 -6.66 -12.15
N ASP A 317 -7.03 -7.14 -11.12
CA ASP A 317 -8.35 -6.65 -10.76
C ASP A 317 -8.28 -5.35 -9.95
N VAL A 318 -7.24 -5.18 -9.13
CA VAL A 318 -7.01 -3.98 -8.30
C VAL A 318 -5.68 -3.33 -8.66
N ILE A 319 -5.73 -2.07 -9.12
CA ILE A 319 -4.52 -1.29 -9.46
C ILE A 319 -4.50 0.02 -8.70
N VAL A 320 -3.37 0.33 -8.06
CA VAL A 320 -3.07 1.63 -7.48
C VAL A 320 -2.13 2.39 -8.40
N ASN A 321 -2.54 3.57 -8.85
CA ASN A 321 -1.71 4.51 -9.59
C ASN A 321 -1.40 5.70 -8.68
N TYR A 322 -0.14 5.80 -8.25
CA TYR A 322 0.34 6.93 -7.48
C TYR A 322 1.01 7.95 -8.39
N LEU A 323 0.44 9.16 -8.43
CA LEU A 323 0.83 10.23 -9.33
C LEU A 323 1.76 11.22 -8.63
N ARG A 324 2.87 11.57 -9.29
CA ARG A 324 3.84 12.57 -8.83
C ARG A 324 4.16 13.55 -9.94
N CYS A 325 4.48 14.78 -9.56
CA CYS A 325 4.84 15.85 -10.48
C CYS A 325 6.10 16.56 -9.96
N PHE A 326 7.25 16.23 -10.55
CA PHE A 326 8.51 16.90 -10.25
C PHE A 326 8.78 18.08 -11.19
N THR A 327 8.16 18.05 -12.37
CA THR A 327 8.25 19.10 -13.38
C THR A 327 6.83 19.45 -13.82
N PRO A 328 6.40 20.72 -13.72
CA PRO A 328 5.04 21.12 -14.08
C PRO A 328 4.67 20.64 -15.49
N GLY A 329 3.56 19.91 -15.60
CA GLY A 329 3.09 19.36 -16.87
C GLY A 329 3.54 17.94 -17.20
N SER A 330 4.53 17.39 -16.49
CA SER A 330 5.01 16.01 -16.64
C SER A 330 4.64 15.17 -15.42
N ILE A 331 3.55 14.40 -15.57
CA ILE A 331 3.04 13.54 -14.50
C ILE A 331 3.68 12.15 -14.60
N LYS A 332 4.38 11.73 -13.54
CA LYS A 332 4.91 10.39 -13.39
C LYS A 332 3.94 9.51 -12.61
N VAL A 333 3.66 8.32 -13.15
CA VAL A 333 2.77 7.33 -12.53
C VAL A 333 3.61 6.18 -11.99
N THR A 334 3.46 5.87 -10.71
CA THR A 334 4.03 4.67 -10.07
C THR A 334 2.88 3.68 -9.82
N LYS A 335 2.93 2.53 -10.48
CA LYS A 335 1.91 1.48 -10.38
C LYS A 335 2.21 0.56 -9.20
N ASN A 336 1.17 0.22 -8.41
CA ASN A 336 1.21 -0.64 -7.23
C ASN A 336 2.46 -0.43 -6.34
N PRO A 337 2.73 0.80 -5.85
CA PRO A 337 3.82 1.02 -4.91
C PRO A 337 3.72 0.12 -3.67
N ILE A 338 4.87 -0.14 -3.04
CA ILE A 338 4.92 -0.82 -1.73
C ILE A 338 4.52 0.13 -0.61
N LYS A 339 4.08 -0.39 0.55
CA LYS A 339 3.65 0.41 1.71
C LYS A 339 4.64 1.53 2.07
N GLN A 340 5.93 1.17 2.12
CA GLN A 340 7.02 2.09 2.44
C GLN A 340 7.06 3.34 1.53
N PHE A 341 6.71 3.17 0.25
CA PHE A 341 6.69 4.27 -0.70
C PHE A 341 5.68 5.34 -0.28
N TYR A 342 4.48 4.95 0.15
CA TYR A 342 3.47 5.91 0.60
C TYR A 342 3.89 6.60 1.89
N ARG A 343 4.49 5.86 2.83
CA ARG A 343 5.03 6.44 4.07
C ARG A 343 6.06 7.52 3.74
N TYR A 344 7.07 7.21 2.91
CA TYR A 344 8.10 8.19 2.55
C TYR A 344 7.54 9.39 1.78
N ASP A 345 6.73 9.16 0.75
CA ASP A 345 6.25 10.25 -0.12
C ASP A 345 5.19 11.13 0.57
N LEU A 346 4.30 10.55 1.38
CA LEU A 346 3.31 11.33 2.15
C LEU A 346 3.90 11.98 3.41
N GLN A 347 4.95 11.41 4.00
CA GLN A 347 5.67 12.00 5.14
C GLN A 347 6.78 12.98 4.73
N GLU A 348 7.09 13.09 3.43
CA GLU A 348 8.18 13.93 2.87
C GLU A 348 8.02 15.45 3.11
N THR A 349 7.03 15.86 3.90
CA THR A 349 6.86 17.26 4.32
C THR A 349 7.47 17.57 5.70
N TYR A 350 7.83 16.58 6.53
CA TYR A 350 8.34 16.82 7.90
C TYR A 350 9.80 16.42 8.13
N SER A 351 10.37 15.56 7.29
CA SER A 351 11.70 15.00 7.54
C SER A 351 12.79 15.74 6.75
N LYS A 352 13.28 16.85 7.30
CA LYS A 352 14.66 17.32 7.02
C LYS A 352 15.73 16.34 7.51
N ILE A 353 15.32 15.28 8.19
CA ILE A 353 16.15 14.16 8.61
C ILE A 353 16.08 13.16 7.47
N LEU A 354 17.16 13.08 6.69
CA LEU A 354 17.50 11.87 5.93
C LEU A 354 17.18 10.69 6.85
N SER A 355 16.21 9.86 6.45
CA SER A 355 15.77 8.67 7.16
C SER A 355 16.94 8.05 7.94
N GLU A 356 16.84 7.95 9.26
CA GLU A 356 17.69 6.98 9.96
C GLU A 356 17.46 5.66 9.24
N SER A 357 18.49 5.16 8.56
CA SER A 357 18.40 3.93 7.79
C SER A 357 17.82 2.86 8.71
N GLN A 358 16.75 2.19 8.30
CA GLN A 358 16.22 1.09 9.10
C GLN A 358 17.32 0.05 9.26
N HIS A 359 17.73 -0.18 10.50
CA HIS A 359 18.79 -1.10 10.83
C HIS A 359 18.22 -2.41 11.37
N VAL A 360 18.79 -3.53 10.91
CA VAL A 360 18.56 -4.82 11.55
C VAL A 360 19.49 -4.89 12.76
N SER A 361 18.91 -4.85 13.93
CA SER A 361 19.62 -4.99 15.20
C SER A 361 20.20 -6.40 15.34
N VAL A 362 21.52 -6.51 15.51
CA VAL A 362 22.24 -7.77 15.70
C VAL A 362 22.82 -7.83 17.11
N TYR A 363 22.34 -8.81 17.88
CA TYR A 363 22.82 -9.14 19.21
C TYR A 363 23.72 -10.36 19.15
N THR A 364 24.85 -10.27 19.85
CA THR A 364 25.85 -11.32 19.98
C THR A 364 26.17 -11.54 21.45
N GLU A 365 26.76 -12.68 21.80
CA GLU A 365 27.13 -12.97 23.20
C GLU A 365 28.22 -12.03 23.70
N ASP A 366 29.33 -11.92 22.97
CA ASP A 366 30.45 -11.08 23.34
C ASP A 366 31.18 -10.46 22.14
N GLU A 367 32.32 -9.82 22.41
CA GLU A 367 33.18 -9.21 21.40
C GLU A 367 33.78 -10.24 20.42
N VAL A 368 34.14 -11.43 20.89
CA VAL A 368 34.75 -12.48 20.07
C VAL A 368 33.75 -12.98 19.04
N SER A 369 32.49 -13.22 19.44
CA SER A 369 31.40 -13.59 18.53
C SER A 369 31.18 -12.51 17.45
N ARG A 370 31.20 -11.22 17.83
CA ARG A 370 31.08 -10.11 16.85
C ARG A 370 32.23 -10.06 15.87
N MET A 371 33.45 -10.20 16.37
CA MET A 371 34.65 -10.18 15.53
C MET A 371 34.60 -11.31 14.51
N PHE A 372 34.26 -12.52 14.93
CA PHE A 372 34.18 -13.68 14.06
C PHE A 372 33.09 -13.54 13.00
N LEU A 373 31.88 -13.10 13.37
CA LEU A 373 30.80 -12.85 12.41
C LEU A 373 31.16 -11.76 11.38
N LYS A 374 31.75 -10.64 11.81
CA LYS A 374 32.22 -9.58 10.90
C LYS A 374 33.27 -10.11 9.92
N LYS A 375 34.18 -10.97 10.40
CA LYS A 375 35.21 -11.59 9.57
C LYS A 375 34.60 -12.51 8.50
N ILE A 376 33.62 -13.33 8.88
CA ILE A 376 32.85 -14.18 7.95
C ILE A 376 32.20 -13.32 6.86
N ILE A 377 31.49 -12.25 7.24
CA ILE A 377 30.78 -11.37 6.30
C ILE A 377 31.76 -10.73 5.29
N SER A 378 32.90 -10.26 5.78
CA SER A 378 33.92 -9.62 4.93
C SER A 378 34.58 -10.62 3.97
N MET A 379 34.95 -11.82 4.45
CA MET A 379 35.58 -12.84 3.62
C MET A 379 34.65 -13.41 2.55
N MET A 380 33.37 -13.54 2.86
CA MET A 380 32.34 -13.95 1.88
C MET A 380 31.92 -12.82 0.93
N LYS A 381 32.48 -11.60 1.10
CA LYS A 381 32.17 -10.40 0.30
C LYS A 381 30.69 -9.99 0.38
N MET A 382 30.07 -10.20 1.53
CA MET A 382 28.64 -9.95 1.78
C MET A 382 28.39 -8.62 2.52
N GLU A 383 29.37 -7.73 2.58
CA GLU A 383 29.25 -6.44 3.28
C GLU A 383 28.12 -5.58 2.72
N LYS A 384 27.89 -5.64 1.39
CA LYS A 384 26.76 -4.99 0.72
C LYS A 384 25.43 -5.66 1.03
N ASP A 385 25.43 -6.98 1.17
CA ASP A 385 24.22 -7.76 1.45
C ASP A 385 23.71 -7.52 2.87
N PHE A 386 24.60 -7.15 3.78
CA PHE A 386 24.32 -6.92 5.21
C PHE A 386 24.55 -5.46 5.64
N SER A 387 24.50 -4.51 4.70
CA SER A 387 24.86 -3.10 4.93
C SER A 387 24.06 -2.43 6.05
N ASN A 388 22.85 -2.91 6.33
CA ASN A 388 21.97 -2.31 7.34
C ASN A 388 22.03 -3.04 8.70
N MET A 389 22.98 -3.95 8.92
CA MET A 389 23.16 -4.56 10.25
C MET A 389 23.74 -3.54 11.24
N LYS A 390 23.11 -3.43 12.42
CA LYS A 390 23.62 -2.65 13.55
C LYS A 390 24.00 -3.61 14.68
N PHE A 391 25.30 -3.75 14.90
CA PHE A 391 25.85 -4.55 15.99
C PHE A 391 25.82 -3.76 17.28
N PHE A 392 25.33 -4.37 18.36
CA PHE A 392 25.38 -3.79 19.68
C PHE A 392 26.65 -4.20 20.42
N ASP A 393 27.24 -3.25 21.14
CA ASP A 393 28.47 -3.44 21.90
C ASP A 393 28.16 -3.67 23.38
N PHE A 394 27.85 -4.92 23.72
CA PHE A 394 27.71 -5.38 25.10
C PHE A 394 28.09 -6.86 25.21
N ASN A 395 28.27 -7.34 26.44
CA ASN A 395 28.52 -8.74 26.75
C ASN A 395 27.32 -9.29 27.53
N ILE A 396 26.76 -10.41 27.09
CA ILE A 396 25.57 -11.04 27.67
C ILE A 396 25.69 -12.56 27.58
N SER A 397 25.09 -13.27 28.54
CA SER A 397 25.04 -14.73 28.48
C SER A 397 24.04 -15.22 27.42
N CYS A 398 24.34 -16.35 26.78
CA CYS A 398 23.42 -17.01 25.84
C CYS A 398 22.02 -17.22 26.41
N ASN A 399 21.91 -17.64 27.67
CA ASN A 399 20.62 -17.85 28.36
C ASN A 399 19.79 -16.57 28.44
N SER A 400 20.44 -15.41 28.62
CA SER A 400 19.76 -14.12 28.67
C SER A 400 19.32 -13.64 27.28
N LEU A 401 20.12 -13.89 26.23
CA LEU A 401 19.73 -13.60 24.84
C LEU A 401 18.53 -14.43 24.40
N ILE A 402 18.54 -15.73 24.72
CA ILE A 402 17.44 -16.63 24.40
C ILE A 402 16.17 -16.23 25.17
N ALA A 403 16.29 -15.91 26.46
CA ALA A 403 15.16 -15.44 27.25
C ALA A 403 14.57 -14.13 26.70
N LEU A 404 15.41 -13.18 26.26
CA LEU A 404 14.94 -11.95 25.62
C LEU A 404 14.17 -12.24 24.32
N ALA A 405 14.72 -13.12 23.47
CA ALA A 405 14.09 -13.48 22.21
C ALA A 405 12.75 -14.23 22.38
N ASP A 406 12.59 -14.97 23.48
CA ASP A 406 11.40 -15.80 23.75
C ASP A 406 10.28 -15.05 24.48
N GLU A 407 10.60 -14.29 25.53
CA GLU A 407 9.59 -13.61 26.38
C GLU A 407 8.86 -12.47 25.64
N ASP A 408 9.55 -11.79 24.70
CA ASP A 408 8.95 -10.72 23.88
C ASP A 408 9.21 -10.93 22.38
N TYR A 409 8.69 -12.04 21.85
CA TYR A 409 8.80 -12.39 20.44
C TYR A 409 8.35 -11.26 19.50
N ARG A 410 7.34 -10.46 19.86
CA ARG A 410 6.82 -9.38 19.00
C ARG A 410 7.82 -8.23 18.84
N THR A 411 8.46 -7.81 19.92
CA THR A 411 9.50 -6.76 19.86
C THR A 411 10.75 -7.27 19.14
N PHE A 412 11.10 -8.54 19.33
CA PHE A 412 12.32 -9.14 18.80
C PHE A 412 12.14 -9.87 17.46
N GLU A 413 10.97 -9.79 16.84
CA GLU A 413 10.69 -10.37 15.52
C GLU A 413 11.58 -9.75 14.42
N THR A 414 12.04 -8.52 14.62
CA THR A 414 12.90 -7.78 13.69
C THR A 414 14.37 -7.72 14.11
N HIS A 415 14.77 -8.57 15.06
CA HIS A 415 16.13 -8.60 15.63
C HIS A 415 16.82 -9.92 15.29
N LEU A 416 18.14 -9.91 15.15
CA LEU A 416 18.96 -11.10 14.94
C LEU A 416 19.76 -11.39 16.20
N PHE A 417 19.74 -12.65 16.64
CA PHE A 417 20.50 -13.15 17.77
C PHE A 417 21.52 -14.16 17.26
N ILE A 418 22.79 -13.93 17.57
CA ILE A 418 23.90 -14.76 17.14
C ILE A 418 24.59 -15.31 18.38
N LEU A 419 24.65 -16.63 18.46
CA LEU A 419 25.19 -17.40 19.57
C LEU A 419 26.52 -18.04 19.17
N ASP A 420 27.32 -18.37 20.18
CA ASP A 420 28.62 -19.02 20.01
C ASP A 420 28.50 -20.50 19.57
N PRO A 421 29.55 -21.05 18.91
CA PRO A 421 29.47 -22.39 18.33
C PRO A 421 29.42 -23.54 19.36
N ASP A 422 29.78 -23.30 20.63
CA ASP A 422 29.68 -24.31 21.70
C ASP A 422 28.23 -24.69 22.04
N LEU A 423 27.27 -23.92 21.54
CA LEU A 423 25.85 -24.11 21.74
C LEU A 423 25.16 -24.84 20.57
N SER A 424 25.92 -25.43 19.64
CA SER A 424 25.37 -26.15 18.50
C SER A 424 24.43 -27.29 18.93
N LEU A 425 23.26 -27.38 18.30
CA LEU A 425 22.23 -28.40 18.60
C LEU A 425 22.63 -29.81 18.12
N GLU A 426 23.74 -29.96 17.41
CA GLU A 426 24.25 -31.24 16.92
C GLU A 426 25.04 -31.99 18.01
N ASN A 427 25.45 -31.31 19.09
CA ASN A 427 26.09 -31.93 20.25
C ASN A 427 25.05 -32.55 21.21
N ASP A 428 25.31 -33.76 21.72
CA ASP A 428 24.40 -34.49 22.61
C ASP A 428 24.30 -33.87 24.03
N ASP A 429 25.32 -33.14 24.48
CA ASP A 429 25.41 -32.48 25.80
C ASP A 429 25.17 -30.95 25.75
N SER A 430 24.43 -30.43 24.76
CA SER A 430 24.24 -28.98 24.67
C SER A 430 23.31 -28.45 25.76
N SER A 431 23.82 -27.54 26.59
CA SER A 431 23.06 -26.77 27.59
C SER A 431 21.83 -26.08 27.00
N LEU A 432 21.86 -25.81 25.70
CA LEU A 432 20.79 -25.22 24.91
C LEU A 432 19.62 -26.19 24.67
N LYS A 433 19.87 -27.49 24.43
CA LYS A 433 18.81 -28.53 24.41
C LYS A 433 18.15 -28.67 25.77
N GLU A 434 18.93 -28.64 26.85
CA GLU A 434 18.41 -28.72 28.22
C GLU A 434 17.58 -27.48 28.58
N TYR A 435 18.00 -26.29 28.16
CA TYR A 435 17.27 -25.04 28.38
C TYR A 435 15.95 -24.98 27.60
N ILE A 436 15.96 -25.35 26.31
CA ILE A 436 14.76 -25.39 25.45
C ILE A 436 13.74 -26.43 25.96
N SER A 437 14.22 -27.62 26.36
CA SER A 437 13.35 -28.70 26.85
C SER A 437 12.70 -28.38 28.20
N LYS A 438 13.40 -27.69 29.11
CA LYS A 438 12.85 -27.30 30.43
C LYS A 438 11.78 -26.21 30.37
N ARG A 439 11.84 -25.30 29.39
CA ARG A 439 10.91 -24.15 29.30
C ARG A 439 9.72 -24.36 28.35
N SER A 440 9.59 -25.53 27.72
CA SER A 440 8.49 -25.83 26.77
C SER A 440 8.35 -24.79 25.66
N ILE A 441 9.48 -24.32 25.12
CA ILE A 441 9.50 -23.29 24.08
C ILE A 441 9.13 -23.93 22.73
N VAL A 442 7.86 -23.81 22.32
CA VAL A 442 7.30 -24.54 21.15
C VAL A 442 7.69 -23.91 19.79
N ASN A 443 8.00 -22.61 19.76
CA ASN A 443 8.20 -21.86 18.50
C ASN A 443 9.66 -21.47 18.20
N PHE A 444 10.61 -21.86 19.04
CA PHE A 444 12.01 -21.46 18.91
C PHE A 444 12.79 -22.48 18.07
N LYS A 445 13.13 -22.09 16.84
CA LYS A 445 13.86 -22.92 15.88
C LYS A 445 15.22 -22.31 15.66
N VAL A 446 16.33 -22.94 16.03
CA VAL A 446 17.68 -22.39 15.79
C VAL A 446 18.17 -22.79 14.40
N ASN A 447 18.88 -21.88 13.70
CA ASN A 447 19.47 -22.15 12.37
C ASN A 447 18.46 -22.61 11.30
N GLN A 448 17.19 -22.21 11.43
CA GLN A 448 16.15 -22.46 10.43
C GLN A 448 15.80 -21.20 9.66
N LEU A 449 15.26 -21.37 8.46
CA LEU A 449 14.86 -20.29 7.55
C LEU A 449 13.82 -19.31 8.12
N ILE A 450 13.09 -19.74 9.16
CA ILE A 450 12.10 -18.91 9.84
C ILE A 450 12.59 -18.37 11.20
N SER A 451 13.87 -18.59 11.51
CA SER A 451 14.46 -18.19 12.79
C SER A 451 15.04 -16.78 12.77
N ASN A 452 15.10 -16.19 13.95
CA ASN A 452 15.88 -15.00 14.29
C ASN A 452 17.13 -15.33 15.13
N VAL A 453 17.34 -16.60 15.48
CA VAL A 453 18.44 -17.06 16.32
C VAL A 453 19.33 -18.02 15.55
N PHE A 454 20.61 -17.67 15.50
CA PHE A 454 21.64 -18.42 14.76
C PHE A 454 22.81 -18.77 15.66
N VAL A 455 23.42 -19.92 15.41
CA VAL A 455 24.67 -20.35 16.03
C VAL A 455 25.77 -20.22 14.99
N LEU A 456 26.89 -19.61 15.37
CA LEU A 456 28.06 -19.47 14.50
C LEU A 456 28.63 -20.84 14.09
N PRO A 457 29.27 -20.97 12.92
CA PRO A 457 29.94 -22.19 12.49
C PRO A 457 30.96 -22.70 13.52
N GLY A 458 31.03 -24.02 13.72
CA GLY A 458 31.89 -24.68 14.70
C GLY A 458 31.13 -25.48 15.77
N ASN A 459 31.91 -26.17 16.63
CA ASN A 459 31.40 -27.10 17.65
C ASN A 459 31.82 -26.75 19.09
N THR A 460 32.71 -25.78 19.28
CA THR A 460 33.25 -25.34 20.56
C THR A 460 33.34 -23.82 20.59
N SER A 461 33.72 -23.22 21.73
CA SER A 461 33.92 -21.77 21.80
C SER A 461 34.93 -21.33 20.74
N ILE A 462 34.78 -20.11 20.23
CA ILE A 462 35.58 -19.61 19.11
C ILE A 462 37.07 -19.64 19.47
N GLU A 463 37.43 -19.32 20.70
CA GLU A 463 38.83 -19.33 21.16
C GLU A 463 39.42 -20.73 21.14
N LYS A 464 38.67 -21.73 21.67
CA LYS A 464 39.08 -23.13 21.64
C LYS A 464 39.18 -23.64 20.21
N MET A 465 38.21 -23.31 19.36
CA MET A 465 38.16 -23.73 17.96
C MET A 465 39.36 -23.22 17.16
N ILE A 466 39.69 -21.93 17.31
CA ILE A 466 40.85 -21.33 16.63
C ILE A 466 42.16 -21.93 17.16
N TRP A 467 42.27 -22.16 18.47
CA TRP A 467 43.43 -22.82 19.04
C TRP A 467 43.61 -24.25 18.51
N GLU A 468 42.55 -25.06 18.54
CA GLU A 468 42.58 -26.46 18.06
C GLU A 468 42.93 -26.52 16.57
N TYR A 469 42.37 -25.60 15.77
CA TYR A 469 42.69 -25.48 14.37
C TYR A 469 44.18 -25.23 14.18
N VAL A 470 44.73 -24.14 14.74
CA VAL A 470 46.12 -23.73 14.53
C VAL A 470 47.10 -24.78 15.05
N ASN A 471 46.79 -25.46 16.15
CA ASN A 471 47.65 -26.47 16.76
C ASN A 471 47.68 -27.80 15.98
N ASN A 472 46.62 -28.11 15.22
CA ASN A 472 46.48 -29.34 14.45
C ASN A 472 46.80 -29.20 12.96
N LEU A 473 47.21 -28.00 12.50
CA LEU A 473 47.59 -27.78 11.11
C LEU A 473 48.84 -28.57 10.69
N ASP A 474 48.82 -29.07 9.45
CA ASP A 474 50.01 -29.66 8.82
C ASP A 474 51.12 -28.62 8.68
N SER A 475 52.37 -29.04 8.78
CA SER A 475 53.52 -28.12 8.70
C SER A 475 53.66 -27.41 7.35
N ASN A 476 53.03 -27.91 6.28
CA ASN A 476 53.00 -27.31 4.95
C ASN A 476 51.71 -26.51 4.69
N HIS A 477 50.93 -26.19 5.72
CA HIS A 477 49.70 -25.44 5.56
C HIS A 477 49.99 -24.00 5.09
N LYS A 478 49.15 -23.48 4.17
CA LYS A 478 49.31 -22.14 3.58
C LYS A 478 49.32 -21.00 4.59
N LEU A 479 48.79 -21.23 5.79
CA LEU A 479 48.87 -20.28 6.91
C LEU A 479 50.33 -19.93 7.25
N PHE A 480 51.25 -20.90 7.17
CA PHE A 480 52.66 -20.71 7.48
C PHE A 480 53.44 -19.97 6.37
N ASP A 481 52.85 -19.90 5.18
CA ASP A 481 53.38 -19.15 4.04
C ASP A 481 52.85 -17.70 4.00
N ASP A 482 51.97 -17.31 4.94
CA ASP A 482 51.47 -15.94 5.02
C ASP A 482 52.63 -14.98 5.34
N ILE A 483 52.81 -13.95 4.50
CA ILE A 483 53.94 -13.02 4.57
C ILE A 483 54.03 -12.35 5.95
N TYR A 484 52.89 -12.04 6.57
CA TYR A 484 52.89 -11.39 7.87
C TYR A 484 53.26 -12.38 8.98
N LEU A 485 52.61 -13.55 9.01
CA LEU A 485 52.86 -14.58 10.02
C LEU A 485 54.30 -15.11 9.97
N SER A 486 54.81 -15.38 8.77
CA SER A 486 56.19 -15.86 8.56
C SER A 486 57.23 -14.82 9.00
N ASN A 487 57.05 -13.54 8.67
CA ASN A 487 57.93 -12.45 9.12
C ASN A 487 57.88 -12.23 10.64
N SER A 488 56.75 -12.51 11.28
CA SER A 488 56.60 -12.53 12.74
C SER A 488 57.13 -13.80 13.40
N GLY A 489 57.72 -14.72 12.63
CA GLY A 489 58.32 -15.95 13.14
C GLY A 489 57.30 -17.05 13.48
N ILE A 490 56.04 -16.90 13.08
CA ILE A 490 54.99 -17.90 13.33
C ILE A 490 55.21 -19.12 12.44
N ASN A 491 55.42 -20.26 13.08
CA ASN A 491 55.58 -21.56 12.45
C ASN A 491 55.04 -22.67 13.37
N PRO A 492 54.95 -23.93 12.92
CA PRO A 492 54.42 -25.02 13.74
C PRO A 492 55.11 -25.20 15.10
N LYS A 493 56.41 -24.88 15.21
CA LYS A 493 57.15 -25.00 16.47
C LYS A 493 56.82 -23.85 17.42
N THR A 494 56.70 -22.62 16.92
CA THR A 494 56.37 -21.48 17.78
C THR A 494 54.95 -21.55 18.29
N ILE A 495 53.98 -22.01 17.48
CA ILE A 495 52.60 -22.28 17.94
C ILE A 495 52.58 -23.29 19.08
N LYS A 496 53.33 -24.40 18.95
CA LYS A 496 53.41 -25.39 20.03
C LYS A 496 54.05 -24.83 21.30
N ASN A 497 54.99 -23.89 21.17
CA ASN A 497 55.63 -23.21 22.30
C ASN A 497 54.77 -22.11 22.93
N MET A 498 53.76 -21.60 22.22
CA MET A 498 52.76 -20.66 22.75
C MET A 498 51.81 -21.32 23.76
N ASN A 499 51.90 -22.63 23.97
CA ASN A 499 50.99 -23.42 24.80
C ASN A 499 51.41 -23.55 26.29
N ASN A 500 52.38 -22.78 26.78
CA ASN A 500 52.89 -22.91 28.15
C ASN A 500 52.05 -22.09 29.16
N GLY A 501 50.86 -22.57 29.52
CA GLY A 501 50.02 -22.01 30.59
C GLY A 501 49.62 -23.05 31.65
N GLN A 502 49.66 -22.68 32.93
CA GLN A 502 49.24 -23.50 34.09
C GLN A 502 47.75 -23.35 34.45
N ASP A 503 46.89 -22.96 33.51
CA ASP A 503 45.48 -22.67 33.79
C ASP A 503 44.55 -23.86 33.51
N THR A 504 43.43 -23.91 34.24
CA THR A 504 42.30 -24.81 33.95
C THR A 504 41.79 -24.61 32.52
N ASP A 505 41.45 -25.70 31.82
CA ASP A 505 41.15 -25.77 30.36
C ASP A 505 40.30 -24.60 29.81
N LYS A 506 39.28 -24.11 30.52
CA LYS A 506 38.37 -23.06 30.00
C LYS A 506 38.96 -21.64 30.01
N ASN A 507 39.81 -21.32 31.00
CA ASN A 507 40.47 -20.00 31.08
C ASN A 507 41.72 -19.94 30.20
N PHE A 508 42.36 -21.10 29.98
CA PHE A 508 43.52 -21.22 29.12
C PHE A 508 43.25 -20.67 27.70
N TYR A 509 42.18 -21.11 27.03
CA TYR A 509 41.89 -20.67 25.67
C TYR A 509 41.64 -19.16 25.57
N LYS A 510 40.98 -18.57 26.57
CA LYS A 510 40.73 -17.12 26.63
C LYS A 510 42.01 -16.32 26.83
N HIS A 511 42.90 -16.76 27.71
CA HIS A 511 44.20 -16.13 27.90
C HIS A 511 45.05 -16.24 26.63
N TRP A 512 45.14 -17.45 26.04
CA TRP A 512 45.86 -17.67 24.79
C TRP A 512 45.35 -16.78 23.66
N PHE A 513 44.03 -16.67 23.51
CA PHE A 513 43.41 -15.83 22.47
C PHE A 513 43.74 -14.35 22.67
N THR A 514 43.77 -13.89 23.92
CA THR A 514 44.13 -12.51 24.29
C THR A 514 45.60 -12.23 24.01
N ASP A 515 46.49 -13.12 24.44
CA ASP A 515 47.94 -13.01 24.30
C ASP A 515 48.37 -13.02 22.82
N ASN A 516 47.60 -13.70 21.97
CA ASN A 516 47.86 -13.84 20.54
C ASN A 516 46.94 -12.96 19.66
N SER A 517 46.26 -11.97 20.24
CA SER A 517 45.26 -11.11 19.57
C SER A 517 45.72 -10.54 18.22
N ILE A 518 47.01 -10.23 18.06
CA ILE A 518 47.62 -9.73 16.81
C ILE A 518 47.46 -10.74 15.66
N TYR A 519 47.53 -12.04 15.96
CA TYR A 519 47.51 -13.13 14.97
C TYR A 519 46.13 -13.73 14.77
N ILE A 520 45.22 -13.55 15.73
CA ILE A 520 43.86 -14.12 15.70
C ILE A 520 43.11 -13.79 14.40
N ASP A 521 43.22 -12.57 13.89
CA ASP A 521 42.54 -12.16 12.66
C ASP A 521 42.99 -12.99 11.44
N TYR A 522 44.27 -13.37 11.39
CA TYR A 522 44.82 -14.26 10.37
C TYR A 522 44.39 -15.71 10.60
N PHE A 523 44.39 -16.18 11.84
CA PHE A 523 43.96 -17.53 12.17
C PHE A 523 42.49 -17.75 11.81
N MET A 524 41.61 -16.81 12.16
CA MET A 524 40.21 -16.81 11.72
C MET A 524 40.08 -16.81 10.20
N LYS A 525 40.90 -16.02 9.51
CA LYS A 525 40.89 -15.97 8.03
C LYS A 525 41.16 -17.34 7.41
N TYR A 526 42.22 -18.02 7.84
CA TYR A 526 42.54 -19.34 7.29
C TYR A 526 41.52 -20.40 7.72
N TRP A 527 41.02 -20.35 8.96
CA TRP A 527 39.94 -21.23 9.40
C TRP A 527 38.70 -21.12 8.51
N ILE A 528 38.25 -19.89 8.20
CA ILE A 528 37.09 -19.63 7.35
C ILE A 528 37.30 -20.17 5.93
N ASN A 529 38.51 -20.05 5.38
CA ASN A 529 38.84 -20.59 4.06
C ASN A 529 38.79 -22.12 4.03
N ASP A 530 39.30 -22.79 5.07
CA ASP A 530 39.34 -24.25 5.11
C ASP A 530 37.95 -24.85 5.43
N HIS A 531 37.06 -24.08 6.06
CA HIS A 531 35.68 -24.47 6.39
C HIS A 531 34.65 -23.77 5.48
N GLU A 532 35.04 -23.40 4.25
CA GLU A 532 34.24 -22.55 3.36
C GLU A 532 32.81 -23.09 3.13
N ALA A 533 32.65 -24.41 3.00
CA ALA A 533 31.36 -25.04 2.76
C ALA A 533 30.38 -24.84 3.93
N GLU A 534 30.86 -24.95 5.17
CA GLU A 534 30.07 -24.74 6.39
C GLU A 534 29.68 -23.27 6.52
N VAL A 535 30.64 -22.37 6.32
CA VAL A 535 30.42 -20.92 6.41
C VAL A 535 29.43 -20.45 5.33
N LYS A 536 29.53 -20.97 4.10
CA LYS A 536 28.57 -20.67 3.01
C LYS A 536 27.15 -21.12 3.37
N LYS A 537 26.99 -22.29 3.99
CA LYS A 537 25.68 -22.78 4.46
C LYS A 537 25.10 -21.82 5.49
N PHE A 538 25.88 -21.43 6.50
CA PHE A 538 25.48 -20.45 7.52
C PHE A 538 25.05 -19.11 6.90
N CYS A 539 25.89 -18.51 6.04
CA CYS A 539 25.60 -17.24 5.38
C CYS A 539 24.32 -17.29 4.54
N SER A 540 24.06 -18.40 3.84
CA SER A 540 22.87 -18.56 3.02
C SER A 540 21.57 -18.55 3.84
N ILE A 541 21.61 -19.11 5.05
CA ILE A 541 20.47 -19.16 5.97
C ILE A 541 20.30 -17.77 6.62
N LEU A 542 21.39 -17.20 7.13
CA LEU A 542 21.40 -15.87 7.74
C LEU A 542 20.86 -14.80 6.79
N LYS A 543 21.27 -14.84 5.51
CA LYS A 543 20.83 -13.89 4.49
C LYS A 543 19.32 -13.95 4.26
N LYS A 544 18.74 -15.14 4.18
CA LYS A 544 17.28 -15.30 4.00
C LYS A 544 16.49 -14.73 5.17
N SER A 545 16.95 -14.95 6.40
CA SER A 545 16.29 -14.37 7.58
C SER A 545 16.49 -12.86 7.68
N TYR A 546 17.67 -12.35 7.34
CA TYR A 546 17.92 -10.92 7.22
C TYR A 546 17.00 -10.26 6.20
N ASP A 547 16.86 -10.85 5.00
CA ASP A 547 15.98 -10.35 3.95
C ASP A 547 14.50 -10.39 4.37
N ARG A 548 14.09 -11.39 5.17
CA ARG A 548 12.76 -11.40 5.77
C ARG A 548 12.57 -10.23 6.75
N ILE A 549 13.51 -10.04 7.68
CA ILE A 549 13.43 -9.01 8.72
C ILE A 549 13.44 -7.61 8.13
N ILE A 550 14.27 -7.36 7.11
CA ILE A 550 14.34 -6.04 6.50
C ILE A 550 13.06 -5.71 5.72
N ASN A 551 12.41 -6.73 5.13
CA ASN A 551 11.09 -6.57 4.53
C ASN A 551 10.01 -6.30 5.58
N SER A 552 10.07 -6.94 6.76
CA SER A 552 9.08 -6.72 7.84
C SER A 552 9.28 -5.41 8.60
N LEU A 553 10.52 -4.92 8.76
CA LEU A 553 10.78 -3.57 9.28
C LEU A 553 10.14 -2.50 8.39
N GLY A 554 10.01 -2.76 7.08
CA GLY A 554 9.22 -1.94 6.18
C GLY A 554 7.69 -2.08 6.30
N ASP A 555 7.21 -3.09 7.03
CA ASP A 555 5.78 -3.30 7.32
C ASP A 555 5.36 -2.71 8.70
N ASN A 556 6.23 -2.79 9.72
CA ASN A 556 5.92 -2.44 11.13
C ASN A 556 6.23 -0.99 11.58
N SER A 557 6.83 -0.14 10.73
CA SER A 557 7.03 1.30 10.99
C SER A 557 6.35 2.18 9.96
#